data_AF-A0A7X7WJA8-F1
#
_entry.id   AF-A0A7X7WJA8-F1
#
_cell.length_a   1.000
_cell.length_b   1.000
_cell.length_c   1.000
_cell.angle_alpha   90.00
_cell.angle_beta   90.00
_cell.angle_gamma   90.00
#
_symmetry.space_group_name_H-M   'P 1'
#
loop_
_entity.id
_entity.type
_entity.pdbx_description
1 polymer ?
#
loop_
_entity_poly.entity_id
_entity_poly.type
_entity_poly.pdbx_seq_one_letter_code
_entity_poly.pdbx_strand_id
1 'polypeptide(L)'
;MRKALLFAVFFAMTIALSTALGSVDYYMTLPYNNSGQADTTTIGMVNDWGDNICFGGDFGGEDVVYALTVLSDSCFEFDFVFHSDSGTYMNAGIALSADSTFYSCIVAATVMADSAGLGHILMTRQSLAAGTYYLLIDNAVNPACIDMYGLDIRYCTPPPANDSCQNAESITEDTTMAFSTIYATTEELYGRPDIWYNYTAPTWGTVTVSLCGSTFDTYFSVYAGGNCDSLGNLVFYDDDGCNDAYWASIGSFRANAGQNYIIQVSGHETGNGQITVGFEIGPPPPSNDSCANAETITTDTTVTFSTIYATTEELYGRPDIWYEYTPQLSGTATVSLCGSTFDTFFKVFEGGTCDSLGEMVLYDDDGCNDTYWASSGVFAADSGQRYLIQVSGHETGDGQITVTIETGAPCDYLIGDISGDGQRLGGDVTYGVRFFK
;
A
#
# COMPACT_ATOMS: atom_id res chain seq x y z
N MET A 1 -46.28 28.92 5.00
CA MET A 1 -47.15 27.71 4.96
C MET A 1 -46.26 26.49 5.15
N ARG A 2 -46.52 25.77 6.25
CA ARG A 2 -46.11 24.41 6.67
C ARG A 2 -44.73 23.85 6.26
N LYS A 3 -43.89 23.68 7.28
CA LYS A 3 -42.90 22.60 7.47
C LYS A 3 -43.60 21.21 7.44
N ALA A 4 -42.95 20.20 6.87
CA ALA A 4 -43.11 18.78 7.18
C ALA A 4 -41.80 18.07 6.80
N LEU A 5 -40.89 17.87 7.76
CA LEU A 5 -40.71 16.64 8.56
C LEU A 5 -40.23 15.44 7.73
N LEU A 6 -38.91 15.27 7.78
CA LEU A 6 -38.14 14.07 7.42
C LEU A 6 -38.64 12.91 8.30
N PHE A 7 -39.27 11.89 7.71
CA PHE A 7 -39.53 10.62 8.39
C PHE A 7 -38.32 9.73 8.18
N ALA A 8 -37.55 9.52 9.24
CA ALA A 8 -36.61 8.42 9.34
C ALA A 8 -37.41 7.11 9.28
N VAL A 9 -37.19 6.32 8.24
CA VAL A 9 -37.71 4.96 8.15
C VAL A 9 -36.80 4.11 9.04
N PHE A 10 -37.24 3.82 10.26
CA PHE A 10 -36.62 2.81 11.12
C PHE A 10 -36.89 1.43 10.50
N PHE A 11 -35.85 0.75 10.02
CA PHE A 11 -35.91 -0.65 9.60
C PHE A 11 -36.02 -1.54 10.85
N ALA A 12 -37.19 -2.16 11.04
CA ALA A 12 -37.46 -3.04 12.18
C ALA A 12 -37.20 -4.51 11.79
N MET A 13 -36.08 -5.09 12.23
CA MET A 13 -35.88 -6.56 12.18
C MET A 13 -37.04 -7.25 12.90
N THR A 14 -37.48 -8.41 12.41
CA THR A 14 -38.54 -9.21 13.03
C THR A 14 -37.90 -10.48 13.58
N ILE A 15 -37.73 -10.57 14.90
CA ILE A 15 -37.44 -11.83 15.61
C ILE A 15 -38.79 -12.41 16.03
N ALA A 16 -39.05 -13.68 15.74
CA ALA A 16 -40.25 -14.38 16.21
C ALA A 16 -39.80 -15.53 17.13
N LEU A 17 -40.35 -15.56 18.35
CA LEU A 17 -40.12 -16.63 19.31
C LEU A 17 -41.17 -17.72 19.08
N SER A 18 -40.77 -18.91 18.65
CA SER A 18 -41.66 -20.07 18.56
C SER A 18 -41.36 -21.01 19.73
N THR A 19 -42.09 -20.87 20.84
CA THR A 19 -42.13 -21.92 21.86
C THR A 19 -43.21 -22.94 21.48
N ALA A 20 -42.97 -24.23 21.73
CA ALA A 20 -43.90 -25.32 21.37
C ALA A 20 -45.25 -25.29 22.15
N LEU A 21 -45.54 -24.26 22.95
CA LEU A 21 -46.80 -24.12 23.71
C LEU A 21 -47.32 -22.67 23.70
N GLY A 22 -48.07 -22.33 22.64
CA GLY A 22 -48.95 -21.15 22.63
C GLY A 22 -48.32 -19.88 22.05
N SER A 23 -48.77 -19.50 20.85
CA SER A 23 -48.33 -18.34 20.08
C SER A 23 -48.52 -17.00 20.82
N VAL A 24 -47.42 -16.40 21.26
CA VAL A 24 -47.30 -14.95 21.42
C VAL A 24 -46.09 -14.51 20.60
N ASP A 25 -46.34 -13.95 19.42
CA ASP A 25 -45.29 -13.38 18.56
C ASP A 25 -44.71 -12.14 19.26
N TYR A 26 -43.64 -12.30 20.03
CA TYR A 26 -42.86 -11.17 20.53
C TYR A 26 -41.96 -10.66 19.40
N TYR A 27 -42.40 -9.60 18.74
CA TYR A 27 -41.58 -8.87 17.77
C TYR A 27 -40.48 -8.09 18.50
N MET A 28 -39.22 -8.42 18.23
CA MET A 28 -38.08 -7.71 18.84
C MET A 28 -37.28 -6.96 17.79
N THR A 29 -37.05 -5.68 18.05
CA THR A 29 -36.23 -4.77 17.22
C THR A 29 -34.78 -4.77 17.69
N LEU A 30 -33.83 -4.68 16.77
CA LEU A 30 -32.41 -4.55 17.12
C LEU A 30 -32.07 -3.17 17.73
N PRO A 31 -31.08 -3.08 18.64
CA PRO A 31 -30.35 -4.21 19.24
C PRO A 31 -31.27 -5.05 20.13
N TYR A 32 -31.16 -6.38 20.04
CA TYR A 32 -31.85 -7.27 20.98
C TYR A 32 -30.88 -7.60 22.10
N ASN A 33 -31.32 -7.39 23.34
CA ASN A 33 -30.53 -7.70 24.51
C ASN A 33 -31.47 -8.22 25.60
N ASN A 34 -31.24 -9.43 26.09
CA ASN A 34 -31.89 -9.97 27.29
C ASN A 34 -30.92 -10.11 28.48
N SER A 35 -29.69 -9.62 28.37
CA SER A 35 -28.71 -9.63 29.46
C SER A 35 -29.28 -8.86 30.67
N GLY A 36 -29.42 -9.55 31.79
CA GLY A 36 -30.04 -9.01 33.01
C GLY A 36 -31.55 -9.19 33.13
N GLN A 37 -32.23 -9.86 32.19
CA GLN A 37 -33.59 -10.37 32.42
C GLN A 37 -33.52 -11.69 33.21
N ALA A 38 -34.13 -11.70 34.40
CA ALA A 38 -34.03 -12.79 35.36
C ALA A 38 -34.64 -14.14 34.91
N ASP A 39 -35.29 -14.20 33.73
CA ASP A 39 -36.16 -15.31 33.33
C ASP A 39 -35.77 -15.95 31.97
N THR A 40 -34.54 -15.76 31.48
CA THR A 40 -34.10 -16.39 30.22
C THR A 40 -33.28 -17.65 30.52
N THR A 41 -33.90 -18.80 30.28
CA THR A 41 -33.43 -20.13 30.64
C THR A 41 -33.78 -21.13 29.53
N THR A 42 -33.05 -22.24 29.43
CA THR A 42 -33.49 -23.38 28.62
C THR A 42 -34.35 -24.37 29.42
N ILE A 43 -34.52 -24.16 30.74
CA ILE A 43 -35.32 -25.03 31.62
C ILE A 43 -36.73 -25.26 31.07
N GLY A 44 -37.05 -26.52 30.81
CA GLY A 44 -38.35 -26.99 30.32
C GLY A 44 -38.55 -26.79 28.81
N MET A 45 -37.52 -26.40 28.06
CA MET A 45 -37.61 -26.19 26.62
C MET A 45 -37.50 -27.49 25.81
N VAL A 46 -37.26 -28.64 26.47
CA VAL A 46 -37.13 -29.97 25.85
C VAL A 46 -35.91 -30.06 24.93
N ASN A 47 -35.35 -31.25 24.80
CA ASN A 47 -34.36 -31.55 23.78
C ASN A 47 -35.09 -31.94 22.48
N ASP A 48 -35.15 -31.01 21.56
CA ASP A 48 -35.78 -31.17 20.25
C ASP A 48 -34.74 -31.40 19.14
N TRP A 49 -33.45 -31.09 19.38
CA TRP A 49 -32.33 -31.26 18.47
C TRP A 49 -31.23 -32.15 19.11
N GLY A 50 -31.24 -33.45 18.78
CA GLY A 50 -30.20 -34.38 19.25
C GLY A 50 -28.82 -34.18 18.59
N ASP A 51 -27.87 -35.08 18.90
CA ASP A 51 -26.42 -35.00 18.60
C ASP A 51 -25.96 -34.70 17.15
N ASN A 52 -26.86 -34.66 16.16
CA ASN A 52 -26.52 -34.40 14.76
C ASN A 52 -26.74 -32.93 14.34
N ILE A 53 -26.31 -32.02 15.20
CA ILE A 53 -26.24 -30.57 14.92
C ILE A 53 -24.79 -30.14 14.73
N CYS A 54 -24.60 -28.99 14.11
CA CYS A 54 -23.29 -28.46 13.70
C CYS A 54 -22.32 -28.13 14.86
N PHE A 55 -22.69 -28.35 16.13
CA PHE A 55 -21.81 -28.19 17.29
C PHE A 55 -20.68 -29.21 17.37
N GLY A 56 -20.85 -30.40 16.77
CA GLY A 56 -19.85 -31.47 16.83
C GLY A 56 -19.55 -31.91 18.27
N GLY A 57 -20.43 -32.72 18.87
CA GLY A 57 -20.25 -33.27 20.22
C GLY A 57 -21.57 -33.73 20.83
N ASP A 58 -21.53 -34.26 22.05
CA ASP A 58 -22.71 -34.71 22.82
C ASP A 58 -23.45 -33.49 23.42
N PHE A 59 -24.11 -32.72 22.55
CA PHE A 59 -25.05 -31.65 22.87
C PHE A 59 -26.46 -32.23 22.78
N GLY A 60 -27.10 -32.33 23.94
CA GLY A 60 -28.35 -33.07 24.11
C GLY A 60 -29.10 -32.66 25.36
N GLY A 61 -28.83 -31.43 25.81
CA GLY A 61 -29.60 -30.71 26.80
C GLY A 61 -30.85 -30.10 26.18
N GLU A 62 -31.41 -29.09 26.83
CA GLU A 62 -32.59 -28.40 26.34
C GLU A 62 -32.24 -27.27 25.37
N ASP A 63 -33.01 -27.18 24.30
CA ASP A 63 -32.74 -26.30 23.17
C ASP A 63 -33.57 -25.03 23.20
N VAL A 64 -33.01 -23.91 22.75
CA VAL A 64 -33.79 -22.72 22.38
C VAL A 64 -33.44 -22.31 20.96
N VAL A 65 -34.47 -22.15 20.12
CA VAL A 65 -34.33 -21.64 18.76
C VAL A 65 -35.00 -20.29 18.59
N TYR A 66 -34.24 -19.33 18.09
CA TYR A 66 -34.75 -18.05 17.62
C TYR A 66 -34.86 -18.06 16.10
N ALA A 67 -35.97 -17.52 15.57
CA ALA A 67 -36.06 -17.18 14.15
C ALA A 67 -35.71 -15.70 13.95
N LEU A 68 -34.74 -15.44 13.07
CA LEU A 68 -34.23 -14.11 12.74
C LEU A 68 -34.61 -13.76 11.31
N THR A 69 -35.39 -12.70 11.12
CA THR A 69 -35.68 -12.18 9.77
C THR A 69 -34.81 -10.97 9.46
N VAL A 70 -33.75 -11.17 8.70
CA VAL A 70 -32.84 -10.13 8.20
C VAL A 70 -33.52 -9.40 7.03
N LEU A 71 -33.73 -8.08 7.18
CA LEU A 71 -34.48 -7.30 6.19
C LEU A 71 -33.65 -6.83 5.00
N SER A 72 -32.34 -6.71 5.19
CA SER A 72 -31.38 -6.21 4.20
C SER A 72 -30.03 -6.81 4.52
N ASP A 73 -29.19 -6.97 3.49
CA ASP A 73 -27.82 -7.44 3.64
C ASP A 73 -27.09 -6.59 4.69
N SER A 74 -26.61 -7.23 5.75
CA SER A 74 -26.10 -6.55 6.94
C SER A 74 -25.13 -7.45 7.72
N CYS A 75 -24.31 -6.82 8.55
CA CYS A 75 -23.35 -7.50 9.42
C CYS A 75 -23.90 -7.52 10.86
N PHE A 76 -23.84 -8.68 11.51
CA PHE A 76 -24.33 -8.88 12.88
C PHE A 76 -23.25 -9.44 13.81
N GLU A 77 -23.36 -9.10 15.09
CA GLU A 77 -22.63 -9.71 16.19
C GLU A 77 -23.61 -10.41 17.12
N PHE A 78 -23.21 -11.58 17.62
CA PHE A 78 -23.95 -12.38 18.59
C PHE A 78 -23.07 -12.59 19.81
N ASP A 79 -23.45 -12.01 20.94
CA ASP A 79 -22.78 -12.14 22.23
C ASP A 79 -23.68 -12.99 23.13
N PHE A 80 -23.21 -14.18 23.45
CA PHE A 80 -23.91 -15.16 24.27
C PHE A 80 -23.12 -15.41 25.55
N VAL A 81 -23.76 -15.15 26.68
CA VAL A 81 -23.21 -15.39 28.02
C VAL A 81 -24.17 -16.31 28.75
N PHE A 82 -23.67 -17.31 29.45
CA PHE A 82 -24.52 -18.14 30.30
C PHE A 82 -23.90 -18.36 31.67
N HIS A 83 -24.79 -18.65 32.62
CA HIS A 83 -24.47 -19.08 33.96
C HIS A 83 -25.05 -20.47 34.21
N SER A 84 -24.20 -21.36 34.69
CA SER A 84 -24.60 -22.62 35.31
C SER A 84 -24.57 -22.48 36.83
N ASP A 85 -25.48 -23.15 37.54
CA ASP A 85 -25.47 -23.27 39.00
C ASP A 85 -24.06 -23.54 39.55
N SER A 86 -23.71 -22.77 40.58
CA SER A 86 -22.36 -22.69 41.13
C SER A 86 -21.84 -24.08 41.54
N GLY A 87 -20.88 -24.62 40.79
CA GLY A 87 -20.18 -25.87 41.11
C GLY A 87 -20.22 -26.97 40.05
N THR A 88 -20.91 -26.77 38.93
CA THR A 88 -21.01 -27.77 37.85
C THR A 88 -20.36 -27.26 36.57
N TYR A 89 -19.43 -28.03 35.99
CA TYR A 89 -18.91 -27.73 34.65
C TYR A 89 -20.02 -28.00 33.62
N MET A 90 -20.40 -26.98 32.84
CA MET A 90 -21.37 -27.08 31.75
C MET A 90 -20.69 -26.74 30.43
N ASN A 91 -20.98 -27.50 29.37
CA ASN A 91 -20.65 -27.13 28.00
C ASN A 91 -21.92 -26.61 27.32
N ALA A 92 -21.86 -25.45 26.67
CA ALA A 92 -22.96 -24.88 25.93
C ALA A 92 -22.48 -24.32 24.59
N GLY A 93 -23.39 -24.21 23.64
CA GLY A 93 -23.11 -23.77 22.29
C GLY A 93 -24.19 -22.85 21.75
N ILE A 94 -23.79 -22.03 20.80
CA ILE A 94 -24.67 -21.20 19.97
C ILE A 94 -24.33 -21.43 18.50
N ALA A 95 -25.36 -21.57 17.66
CA ALA A 95 -25.21 -21.88 16.24
C ALA A 95 -26.18 -21.06 15.39
N LEU A 96 -25.67 -20.45 14.32
CA LEU A 96 -26.44 -19.70 13.35
C LEU A 96 -26.56 -20.51 12.04
N SER A 97 -27.78 -20.70 11.54
CA SER A 97 -28.06 -21.47 10.34
C SER A 97 -29.05 -20.76 9.41
N ALA A 98 -28.95 -21.04 8.11
CA ALA A 98 -29.95 -20.62 7.11
C ALA A 98 -31.18 -21.55 7.07
N ASP A 99 -31.10 -22.71 7.73
CA ASP A 99 -32.19 -23.68 7.85
C ASP A 99 -32.42 -24.10 9.31
N SER A 100 -33.60 -24.64 9.59
CA SER A 100 -34.01 -25.03 10.95
C SER A 100 -33.50 -26.43 11.37
N THR A 101 -32.69 -27.09 10.53
CA THR A 101 -32.20 -28.46 10.80
C THR A 101 -30.85 -28.44 11.50
N PHE A 102 -30.07 -27.37 11.34
CA PHE A 102 -28.75 -27.19 11.95
C PHE A 102 -27.72 -28.27 11.60
N TYR A 103 -27.95 -29.07 10.54
CA TYR A 103 -26.95 -30.00 10.00
C TYR A 103 -25.73 -29.28 9.42
N SER A 104 -25.95 -28.08 8.87
CA SER A 104 -24.90 -27.18 8.41
C SER A 104 -25.18 -25.79 8.93
N CYS A 105 -24.21 -25.19 9.61
CA CYS A 105 -24.35 -23.85 10.16
C CYS A 105 -23.42 -22.88 9.44
N ILE A 106 -23.85 -21.63 9.39
CA ILE A 106 -23.04 -20.49 8.94
C ILE A 106 -21.87 -20.31 9.89
N VAL A 107 -22.17 -20.34 11.19
CA VAL A 107 -21.20 -20.32 12.28
C VAL A 107 -21.76 -21.09 13.46
N ALA A 108 -20.90 -21.78 14.18
CA ALA A 108 -21.23 -22.40 15.46
C ALA A 108 -20.02 -22.27 16.38
N ALA A 109 -20.28 -22.13 17.67
CA ALA A 109 -19.24 -22.08 18.69
C ALA A 109 -19.76 -22.74 19.96
N THR A 110 -18.83 -23.33 20.71
CA THR A 110 -19.09 -24.02 21.96
C THR A 110 -18.10 -23.54 23.01
N VAL A 111 -18.52 -23.45 24.26
CA VAL A 111 -17.66 -23.05 25.38
C VAL A 111 -18.02 -23.84 26.64
N MET A 112 -17.00 -24.19 27.41
CA MET A 112 -17.18 -24.72 28.76
C MET A 112 -17.19 -23.57 29.77
N ALA A 113 -18.12 -23.63 30.73
CA ALA A 113 -18.16 -22.70 31.85
C ALA A 113 -16.87 -22.78 32.69
N ASP A 114 -16.45 -21.64 33.21
CA ASP A 114 -15.31 -21.50 34.12
C ASP A 114 -15.64 -22.01 35.55
N SER A 115 -14.69 -21.87 36.47
CA SER A 115 -14.87 -22.31 37.87
C SER A 115 -15.96 -21.53 38.64
N ALA A 116 -16.39 -20.38 38.14
CA ALA A 116 -17.50 -19.61 38.68
C ALA A 116 -18.85 -19.98 38.02
N GLY A 117 -18.85 -20.92 37.06
CA GLY A 117 -20.04 -21.31 36.32
C GLY A 117 -20.37 -20.38 35.16
N LEU A 118 -19.41 -19.58 34.69
CA LEU A 118 -19.61 -18.57 33.64
C LEU A 118 -19.03 -19.03 32.29
N GLY A 119 -19.83 -18.94 31.23
CA GLY A 119 -19.38 -19.15 29.85
C GLY A 119 -19.74 -17.96 28.96
N HIS A 120 -18.88 -17.64 27.99
CA HIS A 120 -19.06 -16.51 27.07
C HIS A 120 -18.58 -16.88 25.66
N ILE A 121 -19.43 -16.61 24.67
CA ILE A 121 -19.17 -16.77 23.25
C ILE A 121 -19.50 -15.45 22.56
N LEU A 122 -18.54 -14.93 21.79
CA LEU A 122 -18.76 -13.79 20.91
C LEU A 122 -18.53 -14.22 19.45
N MET A 123 -19.61 -14.27 18.67
CA MET A 123 -19.53 -14.42 17.21
C MET A 123 -19.51 -13.03 16.58
N THR A 124 -18.34 -12.62 16.12
CA THR A 124 -18.18 -11.32 15.48
C THR A 124 -18.47 -11.40 13.99
N ARG A 125 -18.97 -10.31 13.43
CA ARG A 125 -19.03 -10.02 12.00
C ARG A 125 -19.64 -11.08 11.09
N GLN A 126 -20.86 -11.52 11.42
CA GLN A 126 -21.64 -12.41 10.57
C GLN A 126 -22.36 -11.61 9.47
N SER A 127 -21.87 -11.71 8.23
CA SER A 127 -22.52 -11.11 7.06
C SER A 127 -23.68 -11.96 6.59
N LEU A 128 -24.91 -11.46 6.76
CA LEU A 128 -26.14 -12.14 6.39
C LEU A 128 -26.86 -11.35 5.31
N ALA A 129 -27.29 -12.04 4.25
CA ALA A 129 -28.15 -11.45 3.23
C ALA A 129 -29.58 -11.28 3.77
N ALA A 130 -30.42 -10.51 3.07
CA ALA A 130 -31.85 -10.47 3.39
C ALA A 130 -32.46 -11.88 3.33
N GLY A 131 -33.12 -12.31 4.40
CA GLY A 131 -33.62 -13.67 4.52
C GLY A 131 -34.00 -14.06 5.95
N THR A 132 -34.39 -15.32 6.11
CA THR A 132 -34.69 -15.90 7.43
C THR A 132 -33.55 -16.83 7.84
N TYR A 133 -33.09 -16.66 9.07
CA TYR A 133 -32.05 -17.46 9.71
C TYR A 133 -32.56 -17.98 11.05
N TYR A 134 -31.89 -19.01 11.56
CA TYR A 134 -32.23 -19.64 12.84
C TYR A 134 -30.99 -19.65 13.73
N LEU A 135 -31.17 -19.28 15.00
CA LEU A 135 -30.13 -19.28 16.01
C LEU A 135 -30.50 -20.31 17.07
N LEU A 136 -29.70 -21.36 17.21
CA LEU A 136 -29.85 -22.41 18.20
C LEU A 136 -28.92 -22.13 19.38
N ILE A 137 -29.44 -22.25 20.60
CA ILE A 137 -28.67 -22.36 21.84
C ILE A 137 -28.96 -23.73 22.42
N ASP A 138 -27.90 -24.47 22.77
CA ASP A 138 -28.00 -25.82 23.36
C ASP A 138 -26.87 -26.02 24.38
N ASN A 139 -27.03 -27.00 25.26
CA ASN A 139 -26.06 -27.42 26.25
C ASN A 139 -25.85 -28.95 26.26
N ALA A 140 -24.78 -29.39 26.92
CA ALA A 140 -24.55 -30.82 27.13
C ALA A 140 -25.63 -31.45 28.03
N VAL A 141 -25.72 -32.77 28.04
CA VAL A 141 -26.74 -33.53 28.81
C VAL A 141 -26.64 -33.32 30.34
N ASN A 142 -25.50 -32.86 30.85
CA ASN A 142 -25.28 -32.66 32.29
C ASN A 142 -24.46 -31.38 32.55
N PRO A 143 -25.06 -30.32 33.12
CA PRO A 143 -26.48 -30.17 33.48
C PRO A 143 -27.37 -30.15 32.24
N ALA A 144 -28.62 -30.65 32.33
CA ALA A 144 -29.50 -30.80 31.17
C ALA A 144 -30.07 -29.49 30.62
N CYS A 145 -29.87 -28.35 31.30
CA CYS A 145 -30.41 -27.05 30.91
C CYS A 145 -29.51 -25.92 31.43
N ILE A 146 -29.66 -24.73 30.84
CA ILE A 146 -29.00 -23.49 31.24
C ILE A 146 -29.94 -22.70 32.16
N ASP A 147 -29.50 -22.46 33.39
CA ASP A 147 -30.30 -21.75 34.41
C ASP A 147 -30.58 -20.30 34.00
N MET A 148 -29.56 -19.63 33.46
CA MET A 148 -29.67 -18.27 32.98
C MET A 148 -28.71 -17.99 31.83
N TYR A 149 -29.19 -17.31 30.78
CA TYR A 149 -28.31 -16.80 29.72
C TYR A 149 -28.66 -15.38 29.27
N GLY A 150 -27.65 -14.62 28.88
CA GLY A 150 -27.74 -13.40 28.10
C GLY A 150 -27.39 -13.67 26.64
N LEU A 151 -28.12 -13.03 25.74
CA LEU A 151 -27.97 -12.99 24.31
C LEU A 151 -28.14 -11.52 23.88
N ASP A 152 -27.06 -10.92 23.40
CA ASP A 152 -27.03 -9.61 22.75
C ASP A 152 -26.80 -9.82 21.25
N ILE A 153 -27.78 -9.42 20.44
CA ILE A 153 -27.70 -9.42 18.98
C ILE A 153 -27.72 -7.97 18.55
N ARG A 154 -26.67 -7.56 17.83
CA ARG A 154 -26.51 -6.19 17.37
C ARG A 154 -25.91 -6.14 15.98
N TYR A 155 -26.02 -4.98 15.34
CA TYR A 155 -25.27 -4.71 14.12
C TYR A 155 -23.78 -4.63 14.45
N CYS A 156 -22.94 -5.06 13.51
CA CYS A 156 -21.50 -4.83 13.60
C CYS A 156 -21.21 -3.34 13.73
N THR A 157 -20.15 -3.02 14.47
CA THR A 157 -19.54 -1.70 14.36
C THR A 157 -19.05 -1.53 12.91
N PRO A 158 -19.41 -0.41 12.22
CA PRO A 158 -18.93 -0.18 10.87
C PRO A 158 -17.39 -0.07 10.86
N PRO A 159 -16.75 -0.41 9.74
CA PRO A 159 -15.32 -0.17 9.58
C PRO A 159 -15.00 1.34 9.71
N PRO A 160 -13.72 1.70 9.87
CA PRO A 160 -13.26 3.09 9.81
C PRO A 160 -13.78 3.83 8.57
N ALA A 161 -13.97 5.14 8.65
CA ALA A 161 -14.52 5.91 7.53
C ALA A 161 -13.61 5.85 6.29
N ASN A 162 -12.30 5.72 6.50
CA ASN A 162 -11.25 5.64 5.49
C ASN A 162 -10.78 4.20 5.20
N ASP A 163 -11.67 3.22 5.39
CA ASP A 163 -11.44 1.79 5.13
C ASP A 163 -11.19 1.43 3.67
N SER A 164 -11.63 2.28 2.75
CA SER A 164 -11.39 2.11 1.31
C SER A 164 -10.54 3.26 0.80
N CYS A 165 -9.67 3.04 -0.17
CA CYS A 165 -8.87 4.12 -0.75
C CYS A 165 -9.76 5.26 -1.26
N GLN A 166 -10.92 4.94 -1.87
CA GLN A 166 -11.85 5.96 -2.38
C GLN A 166 -12.39 6.92 -1.31
N ASN A 167 -12.32 6.52 -0.04
CA ASN A 167 -12.71 7.32 1.12
C ASN A 167 -11.49 7.77 1.94
N ALA A 168 -10.29 7.78 1.34
CA ALA A 168 -9.06 8.17 2.01
C ALA A 168 -9.20 9.51 2.73
N GLU A 169 -8.88 9.53 4.01
CA GLU A 169 -8.99 10.71 4.85
C GLU A 169 -7.89 11.72 4.48
N SER A 170 -8.25 12.98 4.27
CA SER A 170 -7.26 14.02 4.01
C SER A 170 -6.45 14.31 5.26
N ILE A 171 -5.12 14.28 5.14
CA ILE A 171 -4.18 14.65 6.18
C ILE A 171 -3.30 15.81 5.73
N THR A 172 -2.94 16.68 6.66
CA THR A 172 -2.08 17.85 6.43
C THR A 172 -0.87 17.80 7.36
N GLU A 173 0.11 18.67 7.11
CA GLU A 173 1.32 18.77 7.92
C GLU A 173 1.02 19.12 9.38
N ASP A 174 1.96 18.76 10.26
CA ASP A 174 2.00 19.11 11.69
C ASP A 174 0.73 18.73 12.46
N THR A 175 -0.01 17.75 11.92
CA THR A 175 -1.25 17.24 12.50
C THR A 175 -1.04 15.79 12.90
N THR A 176 -1.27 15.49 14.18
CA THR A 176 -1.36 14.13 14.69
C THR A 176 -2.83 13.73 14.76
N MET A 177 -3.19 12.66 14.09
CA MET A 177 -4.56 12.12 14.07
C MET A 177 -4.56 10.73 14.68
N ALA A 178 -5.56 10.45 15.53
CA ALA A 178 -5.81 9.10 15.99
C ALA A 178 -6.46 8.29 14.86
N PHE A 179 -6.10 7.02 14.74
CA PHE A 179 -6.71 6.11 13.78
C PHE A 179 -6.99 4.74 14.42
N SER A 180 -7.79 3.93 13.73
CA SER A 180 -8.00 2.53 14.07
C SER A 180 -8.03 1.70 12.79
N THR A 181 -7.34 0.56 12.79
CA THR A 181 -7.49 -0.50 11.78
C THR A 181 -8.42 -1.61 12.27
N ILE A 182 -8.99 -1.47 13.47
CA ILE A 182 -9.96 -2.43 14.00
C ILE A 182 -11.20 -2.40 13.11
N TYR A 183 -11.62 -3.59 12.67
CA TYR A 183 -12.71 -3.79 11.72
C TYR A 183 -12.46 -3.26 10.30
N ALA A 184 -11.26 -2.77 10.00
CA ALA A 184 -10.92 -2.45 8.63
C ALA A 184 -11.03 -3.71 7.75
N THR A 185 -11.37 -3.50 6.48
CA THR A 185 -11.31 -4.49 5.42
C THR A 185 -10.03 -4.30 4.61
N THR A 186 -9.80 -5.15 3.63
CA THR A 186 -8.65 -5.01 2.73
C THR A 186 -9.18 -4.97 1.30
N GLU A 187 -8.64 -4.07 0.49
CA GLU A 187 -8.94 -4.00 -0.95
C GLU A 187 -8.09 -4.99 -1.76
N GLU A 188 -7.11 -5.65 -1.15
CA GLU A 188 -6.25 -6.65 -1.79
C GLU A 188 -6.69 -8.09 -1.46
N LEU A 189 -6.68 -8.99 -2.45
CA LEU A 189 -7.18 -10.37 -2.34
C LEU A 189 -6.46 -11.24 -1.28
N TYR A 190 -5.32 -10.78 -0.76
CA TYR A 190 -4.58 -11.38 0.36
C TYR A 190 -3.92 -10.31 1.25
N GLY A 191 -4.49 -9.09 1.23
CA GLY A 191 -3.95 -7.97 1.99
C GLY A 191 -4.32 -8.03 3.46
N ARG A 192 -3.72 -7.12 4.20
CA ARG A 192 -4.02 -6.88 5.61
C ARG A 192 -5.11 -5.81 5.69
N PRO A 193 -5.97 -5.83 6.72
CA PRO A 193 -6.89 -4.72 6.98
C PRO A 193 -6.16 -3.38 6.93
N ASP A 194 -6.64 -2.47 6.10
CA ASP A 194 -5.97 -1.22 5.81
C ASP A 194 -6.91 -0.02 5.88
N ILE A 195 -6.31 1.14 6.11
CA ILE A 195 -6.98 2.42 6.06
C ILE A 195 -6.13 3.38 5.23
N TRP A 196 -6.78 4.40 4.67
CA TRP A 196 -6.18 5.20 3.62
C TRP A 196 -6.20 6.69 3.99
N TYR A 197 -5.11 7.38 3.63
CA TYR A 197 -4.98 8.82 3.75
C TYR A 197 -4.57 9.43 2.41
N ASN A 198 -5.01 10.65 2.14
CA ASN A 198 -4.49 11.47 1.05
C ASN A 198 -3.71 12.67 1.61
N TYR A 199 -2.57 12.95 1.00
CA TYR A 199 -1.68 14.03 1.37
C TYR A 199 -1.23 14.78 0.11
N THR A 200 -1.39 16.09 0.07
CA THR A 200 -0.89 16.92 -1.03
C THR A 200 0.27 17.79 -0.54
N ALA A 201 1.47 17.58 -1.10
CA ALA A 201 2.63 18.34 -0.71
C ALA A 201 2.53 19.80 -1.20
N PRO A 202 2.78 20.81 -0.34
CA PRO A 202 2.56 22.22 -0.69
C PRO A 202 3.66 22.75 -1.62
N THR A 203 4.87 22.19 -1.54
CA THR A 203 6.03 22.55 -2.34
C THR A 203 7.02 21.38 -2.35
N TRP A 204 8.20 21.57 -2.95
CA TRP A 204 9.31 20.63 -2.87
C TRP A 204 9.78 20.48 -1.41
N GLY A 205 9.89 19.26 -0.93
CA GLY A 205 10.24 19.01 0.45
C GLY A 205 10.45 17.55 0.78
N THR A 206 10.80 17.29 2.02
CA THR A 206 10.87 15.95 2.59
C THR A 206 9.65 15.77 3.47
N VAL A 207 8.84 14.76 3.16
CA VAL A 207 7.68 14.36 3.97
C VAL A 207 8.13 13.24 4.88
N THR A 208 7.77 13.33 6.15
CA THR A 208 7.95 12.26 7.13
C THR A 208 6.58 11.77 7.58
N VAL A 209 6.31 10.49 7.40
CA VAL A 209 5.12 9.82 7.93
C VAL A 209 5.56 9.04 9.16
N SER A 210 4.95 9.30 10.30
CA SER A 210 5.22 8.62 11.55
C SER A 210 3.95 7.98 12.11
N LEU A 211 4.02 6.68 12.36
CA LEU A 211 3.02 5.92 13.09
C LEU A 211 3.48 5.63 14.54
N CYS A 212 4.59 6.24 14.98
CA CYS A 212 5.16 6.00 16.30
C CYS A 212 4.18 6.35 17.42
N GLY A 213 4.13 5.52 18.46
CA GLY A 213 3.15 5.63 19.54
C GLY A 213 1.83 4.89 19.27
N SER A 214 1.74 4.16 18.16
CA SER A 214 0.72 3.13 17.95
C SER A 214 0.91 1.96 18.91
N THR A 215 -0.16 1.22 19.19
CA THR A 215 -0.15 0.13 20.18
C THR A 215 -0.07 -1.26 19.55
N PHE A 216 0.42 -1.34 18.31
CA PHE A 216 0.51 -2.55 17.50
C PHE A 216 1.59 -2.39 16.44
N ASP A 217 2.03 -3.50 15.87
CA ASP A 217 3.00 -3.57 14.76
C ASP A 217 2.34 -3.07 13.49
N THR A 218 2.78 -1.90 13.02
CA THR A 218 2.17 -1.18 11.90
C THR A 218 2.97 -1.39 10.63
N TYR A 219 2.31 -1.16 9.49
CA TYR A 219 2.95 -1.06 8.19
C TYR A 219 2.34 0.11 7.43
N PHE A 220 3.13 0.86 6.68
CA PHE A 220 2.56 1.78 5.69
C PHE A 220 3.28 1.76 4.36
N SER A 221 2.57 2.18 3.33
CA SER A 221 3.06 2.41 1.98
C SER A 221 2.62 3.78 1.48
N VAL A 222 3.46 4.42 0.67
CA VAL A 222 3.19 5.73 0.07
C VAL A 222 3.29 5.65 -1.44
N TYR A 223 2.23 6.07 -2.12
CA TYR A 223 2.13 6.06 -3.57
C TYR A 223 2.05 7.49 -4.13
N ALA A 224 2.88 7.82 -5.13
CA ALA A 224 2.94 9.13 -5.77
C ALA A 224 2.34 9.10 -7.18
N GLY A 225 1.60 10.15 -7.56
CA GLY A 225 1.15 10.34 -8.96
C GLY A 225 -0.08 9.55 -9.37
N GLY A 226 -0.70 8.79 -8.46
CA GLY A 226 -1.91 8.01 -8.73
C GLY A 226 -3.13 8.45 -7.91
N ASN A 227 -4.19 7.68 -8.06
CA ASN A 227 -5.41 7.76 -7.27
C ASN A 227 -5.81 6.33 -6.86
N CYS A 228 -7.02 6.17 -6.34
CA CYS A 228 -7.50 4.86 -5.89
C CYS A 228 -7.94 3.92 -7.02
N ASP A 229 -8.05 4.40 -8.26
CA ASP A 229 -8.33 3.55 -9.43
C ASP A 229 -7.04 2.97 -10.04
N SER A 230 -5.93 3.66 -9.86
CA SER A 230 -4.59 3.24 -10.23
C SER A 230 -3.62 3.84 -9.23
N LEU A 231 -3.24 3.03 -8.23
CA LEU A 231 -2.21 3.42 -7.29
C LEU A 231 -0.98 3.87 -8.09
N GLY A 232 -0.41 4.99 -7.66
CA GLY A 232 0.73 5.59 -8.33
C GLY A 232 2.01 4.78 -8.11
N ASN A 233 3.15 5.39 -8.38
CA ASN A 233 4.43 4.76 -8.09
C ASN A 233 4.59 4.61 -6.57
N LEU A 234 4.92 3.41 -6.09
CA LEU A 234 5.34 3.21 -4.70
C LEU A 234 6.66 3.95 -4.48
N VAL A 235 6.64 4.98 -3.64
CA VAL A 235 7.83 5.81 -3.35
C VAL A 235 8.45 5.51 -2.00
N PHE A 236 7.69 4.90 -1.08
CA PHE A 236 8.17 4.55 0.25
C PHE A 236 7.28 3.49 0.90
N TYR A 237 7.85 2.67 1.77
CA TYR A 237 7.12 1.81 2.70
C TYR A 237 8.00 1.52 3.94
N ASP A 238 7.38 1.13 5.05
CA ASP A 238 8.07 0.74 6.29
C ASP A 238 7.16 -0.11 7.19
N ASP A 239 7.73 -1.10 7.88
CA ASP A 239 7.07 -1.97 8.88
C ASP A 239 7.63 -1.84 10.31
N ASP A 240 8.81 -1.25 10.55
CA ASP A 240 9.40 -1.29 11.91
C ASP A 240 10.40 -0.17 12.24
N GLY A 241 10.25 1.02 11.64
CA GLY A 241 11.18 2.13 11.82
C GLY A 241 11.19 2.79 13.21
N CYS A 242 10.13 2.66 14.00
CA CYS A 242 10.07 3.23 15.34
C CYS A 242 10.79 2.32 16.33
N ASN A 243 11.77 2.87 17.05
CA ASN A 243 12.46 2.17 18.13
C ASN A 243 11.60 2.12 19.41
N ASP A 244 10.40 1.57 19.31
CA ASP A 244 9.43 1.37 20.39
C ASP A 244 9.12 -0.11 20.64
N ALA A 245 8.22 -0.38 21.59
CA ALA A 245 7.90 -1.75 22.00
C ALA A 245 6.94 -2.48 21.05
N TYR A 246 6.39 -1.77 20.07
CA TYR A 246 5.35 -2.28 19.19
C TYR A 246 5.81 -2.37 17.74
N TRP A 247 7.05 -1.99 17.42
CA TRP A 247 7.56 -1.96 16.05
C TRP A 247 6.66 -1.10 15.15
N ALA A 248 6.25 0.07 15.63
CA ALA A 248 5.53 1.00 14.78
C ALA A 248 6.43 1.51 13.64
N SER A 249 5.83 2.03 12.58
CA SER A 249 6.55 2.42 11.37
C SER A 249 6.84 3.92 11.33
N ILE A 250 7.96 4.33 10.75
CA ILE A 250 8.27 5.73 10.44
C ILE A 250 9.22 5.81 9.25
N GLY A 251 9.01 6.79 8.38
CA GLY A 251 9.97 7.05 7.33
C GLY A 251 9.72 8.32 6.56
N SER A 252 10.67 8.63 5.68
CA SER A 252 10.71 9.90 4.96
C SER A 252 10.96 9.70 3.48
N PHE A 253 10.30 10.50 2.65
CA PHE A 253 10.46 10.50 1.20
C PHE A 253 10.49 11.92 0.64
N ARG A 254 11.08 12.08 -0.55
CA ARG A 254 11.10 13.36 -1.26
C ARG A 254 9.75 13.60 -1.93
N ALA A 255 9.15 14.76 -1.67
CA ALA A 255 7.89 15.17 -2.25
C ALA A 255 8.06 16.27 -3.31
N ASN A 256 7.23 16.17 -4.36
CA ASN A 256 7.16 17.10 -5.46
C ASN A 256 6.13 18.20 -5.15
N ALA A 257 6.40 19.42 -5.62
CA ALA A 257 5.51 20.54 -5.37
C ALA A 257 4.09 20.32 -5.94
N GLY A 258 3.07 20.39 -5.09
CA GLY A 258 1.67 20.23 -5.46
C GLY A 258 1.25 18.79 -5.76
N GLN A 259 2.14 17.81 -5.59
CA GLN A 259 1.86 16.42 -5.88
C GLN A 259 1.01 15.79 -4.77
N ASN A 260 0.00 15.00 -5.18
CA ASN A 260 -0.78 14.18 -4.27
C ASN A 260 -0.09 12.82 -4.03
N TYR A 261 -0.19 12.35 -2.80
CA TYR A 261 0.31 11.09 -2.27
C TYR A 261 -0.84 10.35 -1.59
N ILE A 262 -0.93 9.05 -1.85
CA ILE A 262 -1.83 8.14 -1.15
C ILE A 262 -1.00 7.36 -0.12
N ILE A 263 -1.43 7.38 1.14
CA ILE A 263 -0.77 6.69 2.24
C ILE A 263 -1.71 5.57 2.69
N GLN A 264 -1.27 4.33 2.53
CA GLN A 264 -1.96 3.13 3.01
C GLN A 264 -1.36 2.75 4.35
N VAL A 265 -2.19 2.62 5.40
CA VAL A 265 -1.77 2.19 6.74
C VAL A 265 -2.43 0.86 7.06
N SER A 266 -1.64 -0.12 7.46
CA SER A 266 -2.07 -1.45 7.90
C SER A 266 -1.15 -1.93 9.04
N GLY A 267 -1.08 -3.23 9.30
CA GLY A 267 -0.15 -3.77 10.29
C GLY A 267 -0.13 -5.29 10.37
N HIS A 268 0.80 -5.83 11.15
CA HIS A 268 0.87 -7.26 11.42
C HIS A 268 -0.44 -7.78 12.05
N GLU A 269 -1.07 -6.95 12.88
CA GLU A 269 -2.43 -7.10 13.39
C GLU A 269 -3.26 -5.82 13.22
N THR A 270 -4.51 -5.85 13.65
CA THR A 270 -5.34 -4.63 13.74
C THR A 270 -5.21 -3.99 15.11
N GLY A 271 -5.19 -2.66 15.18
CA GLY A 271 -5.08 -1.93 16.44
C GLY A 271 -5.48 -0.48 16.33
N ASN A 272 -5.30 0.23 17.44
CA ASN A 272 -5.43 1.69 17.48
C ASN A 272 -4.04 2.32 17.41
N GLY A 273 -3.97 3.48 16.76
CA GLY A 273 -2.71 4.18 16.60
C GLY A 273 -2.86 5.67 16.38
N GLN A 274 -1.75 6.29 16.02
CA GLN A 274 -1.71 7.67 15.62
C GLN A 274 -0.84 7.83 14.38
N ILE A 275 -1.24 8.71 13.48
CA ILE A 275 -0.47 9.09 12.31
C ILE A 275 -0.10 10.57 12.43
N THR A 276 1.16 10.89 12.17
CA THR A 276 1.67 12.26 12.08
C THR A 276 2.40 12.44 10.75
N VAL A 277 2.05 13.50 10.02
CA VAL A 277 2.76 13.90 8.80
C VAL A 277 3.57 15.17 9.10
N GLY A 278 4.90 15.04 9.06
CA GLY A 278 5.83 16.16 9.12
C GLY A 278 6.29 16.55 7.72
N PHE A 279 6.61 17.83 7.52
CA PHE A 279 7.11 18.31 6.24
C PHE A 279 8.24 19.33 6.43
N GLU A 280 9.38 19.07 5.78
CA GLU A 280 10.50 19.99 5.72
C GLU A 280 10.65 20.52 4.29
N ILE A 281 10.50 21.84 4.12
CA ILE A 281 10.72 22.47 2.81
C ILE A 281 12.15 22.22 2.37
N GLY A 282 12.32 21.77 1.12
CA GLY A 282 13.63 21.64 0.49
C GLY A 282 13.70 22.37 -0.85
N PRO A 283 14.89 22.42 -1.46
CA PRO A 283 15.06 23.07 -2.76
C PRO A 283 14.36 22.28 -3.89
N PRO A 284 13.98 22.94 -5.00
CA PRO A 284 13.55 22.21 -6.19
C PRO A 284 14.68 21.31 -6.73
N PRO A 285 14.35 20.29 -7.55
CA PRO A 285 15.36 19.53 -8.29
C PRO A 285 16.21 20.46 -9.18
N PRO A 286 17.39 20.00 -9.63
CA PRO A 286 18.20 20.71 -10.63
C PRO A 286 17.39 21.11 -11.87
N SER A 287 17.76 22.20 -12.54
CA SER A 287 16.99 22.66 -13.71
C SER A 287 17.01 21.68 -14.88
N ASN A 288 18.04 20.84 -14.96
CA ASN A 288 18.26 19.83 -15.98
C ASN A 288 17.91 18.40 -15.52
N ASP A 289 17.00 18.28 -14.56
CA ASP A 289 16.55 17.01 -13.95
C ASP A 289 15.74 16.10 -14.89
N SER A 290 15.31 16.60 -16.05
CA SER A 290 14.58 15.83 -17.05
C SER A 290 15.28 15.96 -18.39
N CYS A 291 15.17 14.93 -19.22
CA CYS A 291 15.76 14.96 -20.55
C CYS A 291 15.24 16.16 -21.36
N ALA A 292 13.96 16.52 -21.20
CA ALA A 292 13.35 17.65 -21.89
C ALA A 292 13.99 19.00 -21.54
N ASN A 293 14.62 19.11 -20.36
CA ASN A 293 15.30 20.30 -19.87
C ASN A 293 16.83 20.16 -19.87
N ALA A 294 17.38 19.25 -20.71
CA ALA A 294 18.82 19.01 -20.80
C ALA A 294 19.61 20.32 -20.98
N GLU A 295 20.63 20.53 -20.14
CA GLU A 295 21.47 21.73 -20.19
C GLU A 295 22.46 21.63 -21.36
N THR A 296 22.58 22.69 -22.16
CA THR A 296 23.57 22.71 -23.25
C THR A 296 24.98 22.81 -22.68
N ILE A 297 25.86 21.87 -23.05
CA ILE A 297 27.30 21.94 -22.76
C ILE A 297 28.10 22.24 -24.03
N THR A 298 29.13 23.06 -23.90
CA THR A 298 30.04 23.42 -24.99
C THR A 298 31.42 22.83 -24.79
N THR A 299 32.12 22.58 -25.90
CA THR A 299 33.49 22.05 -25.89
C THR A 299 34.41 22.91 -25.03
N ASP A 300 35.34 22.24 -24.32
CA ASP A 300 36.38 22.84 -23.46
C ASP A 300 35.82 23.72 -22.32
N THR A 301 34.58 23.47 -21.92
CA THR A 301 33.94 24.13 -20.78
C THR A 301 33.71 23.11 -19.66
N THR A 302 34.22 23.41 -18.47
CA THR A 302 33.90 22.67 -17.25
C THR A 302 32.70 23.33 -16.58
N VAL A 303 31.63 22.55 -16.36
CA VAL A 303 30.39 22.99 -15.69
C VAL A 303 30.24 22.19 -14.41
N THR A 304 29.92 22.87 -13.31
CA THR A 304 29.58 22.21 -12.04
C THR A 304 28.12 21.79 -12.05
N PHE A 305 27.81 20.64 -11.46
CA PHE A 305 26.45 20.11 -11.38
C PHE A 305 26.16 19.53 -10.01
N SER A 306 24.88 19.24 -9.75
CA SER A 306 24.44 18.48 -8.59
C SER A 306 23.38 17.48 -9.02
N THR A 307 23.50 16.23 -8.56
CA THR A 307 22.41 15.24 -8.61
C THR A 307 21.64 15.18 -7.30
N ILE A 308 21.97 16.03 -6.33
CA ILE A 308 21.23 16.12 -5.07
C ILE A 308 19.81 16.64 -5.37
N TYR A 309 18.81 15.90 -4.88
CA TYR A 309 17.38 16.13 -5.15
C TYR A 309 16.93 15.91 -6.60
N ALA A 310 17.82 15.42 -7.48
CA ALA A 310 17.38 14.98 -8.79
C ALA A 310 16.33 13.87 -8.68
N THR A 311 15.42 13.82 -9.63
CA THR A 311 14.46 12.74 -9.83
C THR A 311 14.92 11.86 -10.99
N THR A 312 14.10 10.88 -11.36
CA THR A 312 14.40 10.05 -12.52
C THR A 312 13.13 9.75 -13.30
N GLU A 313 13.27 9.75 -14.63
CA GLU A 313 12.20 9.41 -15.56
C GLU A 313 12.22 7.90 -15.88
N GLU A 314 13.25 7.16 -15.44
CA GLU A 314 13.41 5.71 -15.64
C GLU A 314 12.77 4.91 -14.49
N LEU A 315 11.99 3.88 -14.83
CA LEU A 315 11.40 2.98 -13.84
C LEU A 315 12.52 2.17 -13.15
N TYR A 316 12.63 2.28 -11.83
CA TYR A 316 13.78 1.78 -11.04
C TYR A 316 15.12 2.45 -11.40
N GLY A 317 15.07 3.62 -12.04
CA GLY A 317 16.22 4.46 -12.30
C GLY A 317 16.81 5.07 -11.03
N ARG A 318 17.97 5.68 -11.20
CA ARG A 318 18.64 6.48 -10.16
C ARG A 318 18.47 7.96 -10.51
N PRO A 319 18.46 8.86 -9.52
CA PRO A 319 18.45 10.30 -9.74
C PRO A 319 19.46 10.74 -10.81
N ASP A 320 18.99 11.39 -11.86
CA ASP A 320 19.79 11.71 -13.03
C ASP A 320 19.53 13.13 -13.54
N ILE A 321 20.55 13.70 -14.17
CA ILE A 321 20.48 14.99 -14.84
C ILE A 321 20.94 14.85 -16.28
N TRP A 322 20.51 15.78 -17.12
CA TRP A 322 20.71 15.68 -18.56
C TRP A 322 21.50 16.87 -19.11
N TYR A 323 22.40 16.56 -20.04
CA TYR A 323 23.09 17.54 -20.87
C TYR A 323 22.85 17.27 -22.35
N GLU A 324 22.92 18.34 -23.15
CA GLU A 324 22.91 18.28 -24.60
C GLU A 324 24.24 18.82 -25.15
N TYR A 325 24.88 18.04 -26.01
CA TYR A 325 26.13 18.40 -26.67
C TYR A 325 25.98 18.38 -28.19
N THR A 326 26.35 19.48 -28.84
CA THR A 326 26.42 19.58 -30.31
C THR A 326 27.80 20.11 -30.72
N PRO A 327 28.75 19.23 -31.09
CA PRO A 327 30.11 19.64 -31.41
C PRO A 327 30.15 20.49 -32.68
N GLN A 328 31.05 21.46 -32.72
CA GLN A 328 31.25 22.30 -33.91
C GLN A 328 32.13 21.62 -34.96
N LEU A 329 32.92 20.62 -34.57
CA LEU A 329 33.86 19.89 -35.42
C LEU A 329 33.66 18.38 -35.21
N SER A 330 33.95 17.57 -36.23
CA SER A 330 34.01 16.11 -36.04
C SER A 330 35.34 15.71 -35.40
N GLY A 331 35.34 14.72 -34.53
CA GLY A 331 36.55 14.26 -33.83
C GLY A 331 36.25 13.20 -32.78
N THR A 332 37.26 12.91 -31.94
CA THR A 332 37.08 12.08 -30.75
C THR A 332 36.70 12.98 -29.60
N ALA A 333 35.46 12.91 -29.14
CA ALA A 333 35.00 13.64 -27.97
C ALA A 333 35.29 12.86 -26.69
N THR A 334 35.75 13.56 -25.66
CA THR A 334 35.91 13.01 -24.30
C THR A 334 34.85 13.64 -23.41
N VAL A 335 34.04 12.83 -22.73
CA VAL A 335 33.20 13.26 -21.60
C VAL A 335 33.94 12.87 -20.34
N SER A 336 34.22 13.83 -19.48
CA SER A 336 34.93 13.61 -18.22
C SER A 336 34.14 14.21 -17.06
N LEU A 337 33.82 13.36 -16.09
CA LEU A 337 33.27 13.72 -14.79
C LEU A 337 34.35 13.77 -13.70
N CYS A 338 35.63 13.65 -14.07
CA CYS A 338 36.74 13.58 -13.12
C CYS A 338 36.80 14.82 -12.24
N GLY A 339 37.04 14.62 -10.94
CA GLY A 339 36.98 15.68 -9.94
C GLY A 339 35.60 15.89 -9.30
N SER A 340 34.62 15.05 -9.66
CA SER A 340 33.37 14.92 -8.89
C SER A 340 33.63 14.30 -7.51
N THR A 341 32.72 14.51 -6.56
CA THR A 341 32.91 14.09 -5.16
C THR A 341 32.14 12.82 -4.79
N PHE A 342 31.71 12.06 -5.78
CA PHE A 342 30.91 10.83 -5.63
C PHE A 342 31.15 9.89 -6.82
N ASP A 343 30.72 8.64 -6.66
CA ASP A 343 30.76 7.61 -7.71
C ASP A 343 29.71 7.94 -8.78
N THR A 344 30.19 8.45 -9.91
CA THR A 344 29.37 8.89 -11.04
C THR A 344 29.33 7.83 -12.11
N PHE A 345 28.24 7.74 -12.85
CA PHE A 345 28.22 7.11 -14.17
C PHE A 345 27.50 8.00 -15.17
N PHE A 346 27.77 7.81 -16.47
CA PHE A 346 27.02 8.49 -17.51
C PHE A 346 26.76 7.60 -18.73
N LYS A 347 25.75 7.99 -19.50
CA LYS A 347 25.41 7.41 -20.81
C LYS A 347 25.35 8.53 -21.85
N VAL A 348 25.90 8.29 -23.04
CA VAL A 348 25.79 9.21 -24.19
C VAL A 348 24.94 8.55 -25.27
N PHE A 349 23.93 9.27 -25.71
CA PHE A 349 23.02 8.84 -26.77
C PHE A 349 23.19 9.71 -28.00
N GLU A 350 23.39 9.08 -29.16
CA GLU A 350 23.46 9.71 -30.46
C GLU A 350 22.09 9.75 -31.13
N GLY A 351 21.61 10.95 -31.42
CA GLY A 351 20.30 11.15 -32.02
C GLY A 351 19.14 10.86 -31.06
N GLY A 352 17.94 10.71 -31.62
CA GLY A 352 16.72 10.46 -30.85
C GLY A 352 16.10 11.69 -30.18
N THR A 353 15.12 11.42 -29.33
CA THR A 353 14.37 12.38 -28.51
C THR A 353 14.25 11.83 -27.09
N CYS A 354 13.74 12.62 -26.15
CA CYS A 354 13.52 12.13 -24.77
C CYS A 354 12.51 10.98 -24.69
N ASP A 355 11.54 10.91 -25.61
CA ASP A 355 10.55 9.83 -25.68
C ASP A 355 11.09 8.56 -26.34
N SER A 356 12.22 8.67 -27.04
CA SER A 356 12.89 7.56 -27.74
C SER A 356 14.35 7.91 -27.89
N LEU A 357 15.14 7.58 -26.87
CA LEU A 357 16.58 7.80 -26.87
C LEU A 357 17.22 7.15 -28.10
N GLY A 358 18.26 7.80 -28.62
CA GLY A 358 19.03 7.31 -29.74
C GLY A 358 19.93 6.12 -29.41
N GLU A 359 20.89 5.84 -30.28
CA GLU A 359 21.88 4.77 -30.03
C GLU A 359 22.78 5.19 -28.86
N MET A 360 22.94 4.33 -27.85
CA MET A 360 23.91 4.56 -26.79
C MET A 360 25.32 4.32 -27.35
N VAL A 361 26.09 5.40 -27.49
CA VAL A 361 27.44 5.37 -28.08
C VAL A 361 28.54 5.32 -27.03
N LEU A 362 28.23 5.62 -25.76
CA LEU A 362 29.16 5.57 -24.64
C LEU A 362 28.43 5.31 -23.32
N TYR A 363 29.04 4.50 -22.46
CA TYR A 363 28.72 4.32 -21.05
C TYR A 363 30.02 4.18 -20.27
N ASP A 364 30.08 4.77 -19.09
CA ASP A 364 31.21 4.63 -18.18
C ASP A 364 30.74 4.87 -16.73
N ASP A 365 31.29 4.12 -15.78
CA ASP A 365 31.04 4.20 -14.33
C ASP A 365 32.30 4.31 -13.45
N ASP A 366 33.52 4.27 -14.01
CA ASP A 366 34.76 4.33 -13.21
C ASP A 366 36.02 4.78 -13.99
N GLY A 367 35.85 5.52 -15.09
CA GLY A 367 36.93 5.89 -16.00
C GLY A 367 37.98 6.88 -15.45
N CYS A 368 37.73 7.51 -14.30
CA CYS A 368 38.69 8.37 -13.62
C CYS A 368 39.50 7.57 -12.58
N ASN A 369 40.83 7.67 -12.65
CA ASN A 369 41.72 7.11 -11.63
C ASN A 369 41.81 8.05 -10.41
N ASP A 370 40.67 8.34 -9.79
CA ASP A 370 40.54 9.15 -8.57
C ASP A 370 39.96 8.34 -7.40
N THR A 371 39.79 8.98 -6.25
CA THR A 371 39.29 8.30 -5.02
C THR A 371 37.79 8.12 -4.98
N TYR A 372 37.05 8.74 -5.91
CA TYR A 372 35.59 8.76 -5.92
C TYR A 372 35.02 7.90 -7.04
N TRP A 373 35.86 7.26 -7.87
CA TRP A 373 35.43 6.47 -9.02
C TRP A 373 34.57 7.30 -9.97
N ALA A 374 34.99 8.54 -10.23
CA ALA A 374 34.30 9.35 -11.22
C ALA A 374 34.44 8.73 -12.63
N SER A 375 33.54 9.09 -13.54
CA SER A 375 33.49 8.51 -14.89
C SER A 375 34.19 9.37 -15.93
N SER A 376 34.82 8.75 -16.91
CA SER A 376 35.38 9.41 -18.08
C SER A 376 35.49 8.45 -19.26
N GLY A 377 35.02 8.88 -20.43
CA GLY A 377 35.02 8.05 -21.64
C GLY A 377 35.14 8.85 -22.92
N VAL A 378 35.40 8.16 -24.03
CA VAL A 378 35.58 8.77 -25.35
C VAL A 378 34.63 8.16 -26.39
N PHE A 379 34.13 8.97 -27.32
CA PHE A 379 33.31 8.52 -28.44
C PHE A 379 33.61 9.33 -29.70
N ALA A 380 33.26 8.78 -30.87
CA ALA A 380 33.35 9.52 -32.13
C ALA A 380 32.16 10.49 -32.22
N ALA A 381 32.44 11.79 -32.37
CA ALA A 381 31.43 12.82 -32.42
C ALA A 381 31.45 13.52 -33.78
N ASP A 382 30.28 13.71 -34.39
CA ASP A 382 30.13 14.37 -35.68
C ASP A 382 29.69 15.82 -35.55
N SER A 383 30.32 16.71 -36.31
CA SER A 383 29.99 18.14 -36.36
C SER A 383 28.50 18.36 -36.62
N GLY A 384 27.85 19.14 -35.76
CA GLY A 384 26.43 19.47 -35.85
C GLY A 384 25.48 18.36 -35.44
N GLN A 385 25.98 17.17 -35.11
CA GLN A 385 25.16 16.08 -34.57
C GLN A 385 24.84 16.33 -33.10
N ARG A 386 23.58 16.09 -32.72
CA ARG A 386 23.12 16.23 -31.34
C ARG A 386 23.39 14.96 -30.55
N TYR A 387 23.97 15.11 -29.36
CA TYR A 387 24.18 14.07 -28.38
C TYR A 387 23.48 14.43 -27.06
N LEU A 388 22.80 13.47 -26.46
CA LEU A 388 22.27 13.56 -25.09
C LEU A 388 23.21 12.85 -24.14
N ILE A 389 23.53 13.48 -23.01
CA ILE A 389 24.39 12.91 -21.96
C ILE A 389 23.55 12.82 -20.69
N GLN A 390 23.24 11.61 -20.25
CA GLN A 390 22.59 11.34 -18.98
C GLN A 390 23.67 11.13 -17.92
N VAL A 391 23.65 11.91 -16.85
CA VAL A 391 24.62 11.84 -15.74
C VAL A 391 23.90 11.43 -14.47
N SER A 392 24.42 10.41 -13.78
CA SER A 392 23.88 9.86 -12.54
C SER A 392 25.05 9.35 -11.68
N GLY A 393 24.77 8.67 -10.57
CA GLY A 393 25.79 8.00 -9.78
C GLY A 393 25.27 6.87 -8.91
N HIS A 394 26.20 6.16 -8.25
CA HIS A 394 25.86 5.17 -7.23
C HIS A 394 25.23 5.84 -5.99
N GLU A 395 25.63 7.08 -5.70
CA GLU A 395 24.94 8.01 -4.81
C GLU A 395 24.58 9.32 -5.53
N THR A 396 23.91 10.23 -4.83
CA THR A 396 23.75 11.62 -5.28
C THR A 396 24.88 12.48 -4.72
N GLY A 397 25.35 13.47 -5.48
CA GLY A 397 26.37 14.39 -5.03
C GLY A 397 26.58 15.57 -5.95
N ASP A 398 27.54 16.41 -5.57
CA ASP A 398 28.02 17.52 -6.39
C ASP A 398 29.19 17.05 -7.26
N GLY A 399 29.27 17.59 -8.47
CA GLY A 399 30.28 17.17 -9.44
C GLY A 399 30.62 18.22 -10.47
N GLN A 400 31.44 17.83 -11.43
CA GLN A 400 31.75 18.63 -12.60
C GLN A 400 31.79 17.78 -13.84
N ILE A 401 31.33 18.33 -14.96
CA ILE A 401 31.37 17.72 -16.29
C ILE A 401 32.19 18.60 -17.22
N THR A 402 33.07 17.97 -18.01
CA THR A 402 33.80 18.62 -19.10
C THR A 402 33.66 17.77 -20.35
N VAL A 403 33.37 18.42 -21.49
CA VAL A 403 33.41 17.77 -22.80
C VAL A 403 34.53 18.40 -23.63
N THR A 404 35.52 17.63 -24.05
CA THR A 404 36.58 18.08 -24.97
C THR A 404 36.46 17.37 -26.31
N ILE A 405 37.05 17.92 -27.37
CA ILE A 405 37.10 17.24 -28.66
C ILE A 405 38.50 17.32 -29.26
N GLU A 406 39.07 16.15 -29.55
CA GLU A 406 40.29 16.04 -30.32
C GLU A 406 39.92 15.82 -31.78
N THR A 407 40.05 16.87 -32.59
CA THR A 407 39.99 16.69 -34.04
C THR A 407 41.21 15.89 -34.44
N GLY A 408 41.02 14.76 -35.13
CA GLY A 408 42.13 14.12 -35.83
C GLY A 408 42.83 15.18 -36.69
N ALA A 409 44.16 15.08 -36.81
CA ALA A 409 44.88 15.88 -37.79
C ALA A 409 44.09 15.80 -39.10
N PRO A 410 43.79 16.93 -39.78
CA PRO A 410 43.08 16.87 -41.04
C PRO A 410 43.81 15.81 -41.85
N CYS A 411 43.10 14.76 -42.27
CA CYS A 411 43.66 13.94 -43.31
C CYS A 411 43.86 14.93 -44.45
N ASP A 412 45.10 15.37 -44.65
CA ASP A 412 45.56 15.92 -45.91
C ASP A 412 45.45 14.75 -46.88
N TYR A 413 44.20 14.44 -47.26
CA TYR A 413 43.86 13.42 -48.21
C TYR A 413 44.33 13.99 -49.55
N LEU A 414 45.61 13.83 -49.81
CA LEU A 414 46.17 13.94 -51.13
C LEU A 414 45.55 12.81 -51.93
N ILE A 415 44.60 13.15 -52.80
CA ILE A 415 44.06 12.22 -53.79
C ILE A 415 45.26 11.53 -54.48
N GLY A 416 45.41 10.23 -54.22
CA GLY A 416 46.50 9.39 -54.74
C GLY A 416 47.64 9.03 -53.78
N ASP A 417 47.54 9.31 -52.47
CA ASP A 417 48.47 8.88 -51.41
C ASP A 417 47.69 8.13 -50.33
N ILE A 418 47.46 6.83 -50.54
CA ILE A 418 46.63 6.01 -49.66
C ILE A 418 47.42 5.53 -48.43
N SER A 419 48.75 5.40 -48.55
CA SER A 419 49.64 5.02 -47.45
C SER A 419 49.88 6.14 -46.45
N GLY A 420 49.61 7.40 -46.81
CA GLY A 420 49.81 8.56 -45.94
C GLY A 420 51.30 8.89 -45.74
N ASP A 421 52.14 8.56 -46.72
CA ASP A 421 53.60 8.76 -46.65
C ASP A 421 54.08 10.05 -47.34
N GLY A 422 53.17 10.81 -47.93
CA GLY A 422 53.44 12.08 -48.60
C GLY A 422 53.97 11.93 -50.03
N GLN A 423 54.01 10.72 -50.59
CA GLN A 423 54.50 10.46 -51.96
C GLN A 423 53.42 9.78 -52.82
N ARG A 424 53.40 10.11 -54.13
CA ARG A 424 52.49 9.48 -55.11
C ARG A 424 53.24 8.42 -55.89
N LEU A 425 53.30 7.19 -55.40
CA LEU A 425 54.04 6.10 -56.07
C LEU A 425 53.09 4.99 -56.51
N GLY A 426 53.54 4.15 -57.45
CA GLY A 426 52.70 3.10 -58.08
C GLY A 426 52.18 2.00 -57.13
N GLY A 427 52.44 2.10 -55.81
CA GLY A 427 51.86 1.27 -54.76
C GLY A 427 50.50 1.76 -54.25
N ASP A 428 50.09 3.00 -54.58
CA ASP A 428 48.85 3.64 -54.11
C ASP A 428 47.57 3.19 -54.84
N VAL A 429 47.61 2.01 -55.49
CA VAL A 429 46.45 1.47 -56.21
C VAL A 429 46.05 0.13 -55.62
N THR A 430 45.03 0.13 -54.77
CA THR A 430 44.14 -1.03 -54.64
C THR A 430 42.72 -0.52 -54.43
N TYR A 431 41.78 -1.06 -55.22
CA TYR A 431 40.38 -0.66 -55.30
C TYR A 431 39.70 -0.66 -53.92
N GLY A 432 39.24 0.50 -53.47
CA GLY A 432 38.43 0.63 -52.25
C GLY A 432 36.95 0.44 -52.56
N VAL A 433 36.31 -0.53 -51.92
CA VAL A 433 34.86 -0.50 -51.69
C VAL A 433 34.64 0.30 -50.42
N ARG A 434 34.05 1.49 -50.55
CA ARG A 434 33.54 2.25 -49.40
C ARG A 434 32.11 1.78 -49.14
N PHE A 435 31.87 1.17 -47.99
CA PHE A 435 30.52 1.12 -47.43
C PHE A 435 30.29 2.46 -46.73
N PHE A 436 29.34 3.23 -47.26
CA PHE A 436 28.67 4.26 -46.47
C PHE A 436 27.56 3.51 -45.71
N LYS A 437 27.52 3.68 -44.40
CA LYS A 437 26.28 3.45 -43.67
C LYS A 437 25.48 4.74 -43.71
#